data_AF-A0A7C0WVK8-F1
#
_entry.id   AF-A0A7C0WVK8-F1
#
_cell.length_a   1.000
_cell.length_b   1.000
_cell.length_c   1.000
_cell.angle_alpha   90.00
_cell.angle_beta   90.00
_cell.angle_gamma   90.00
#
_symmetry.space_group_name_H-M   'P 1'
#
loop_
_entity.id
_entity.type
_entity.pdbx_description
1 polymer ?
#
loop_
_entity_poly.entity_id
_entity_poly.type
_entity_poly.pdbx_seq_one_letter_code
_entity_poly.pdbx_strand_id
1 'polypeptide(L)'
;TKLDPSLTKADALAGSVAGKPGTLPPLLNELTLEIHLLERVVGSEKELKVEPIKRKEMLMLNVGTGKTIGIVKNPGKHCELSLKLSVCANKGDRVAISRRIGARWRLIGYGIIE
;
A
#
# COMPACT_ATOMS: atom_id res chain seq x y z
N THR A 1 16.48 23.41 -0.06
CA THR A 1 15.99 22.86 -1.35
C THR A 1 15.75 24.00 -2.32
N LYS A 2 15.80 23.76 -3.63
CA LYS A 2 15.53 24.75 -4.70
C LYS A 2 14.16 24.53 -5.39
N LEU A 3 13.29 23.73 -4.77
CA LEU A 3 11.95 23.46 -5.30
C LEU A 3 11.09 24.72 -5.27
N ASP A 4 10.29 24.92 -6.30
CA ASP A 4 9.26 25.95 -6.32
C ASP A 4 8.25 25.70 -5.18
N PRO A 5 7.88 26.72 -4.37
CA PRO A 5 6.96 26.54 -3.25
C PRO A 5 5.61 25.89 -3.63
N SER A 6 5.13 26.13 -4.85
CA SER A 6 3.89 25.55 -5.36
C SER A 6 3.92 24.02 -5.40
N LEU A 7 5.09 23.41 -5.60
CA LEU A 7 5.28 21.95 -5.65
C LEU A 7 5.14 21.28 -4.27
N THR A 8 5.34 22.04 -3.20
CA THR A 8 5.31 21.53 -1.81
C THR A 8 4.07 21.93 -1.03
N LYS A 9 3.25 22.84 -1.58
CA LYS A 9 2.06 23.38 -0.91
C LYS A 9 1.08 22.25 -0.55
N ALA A 10 0.51 22.32 0.65
CA ALA A 10 -0.56 21.42 1.13
C ALA A 10 -0.20 19.93 1.02
N ASP A 11 1.00 19.56 1.51
CA ASP A 11 1.49 18.18 1.57
C ASP A 11 1.56 17.46 0.21
N ALA A 12 1.71 18.21 -0.89
CA ALA A 12 1.69 17.67 -2.25
C ALA A 12 2.75 16.57 -2.52
N LEU A 13 3.87 16.57 -1.79
CA LEU A 13 4.92 15.55 -1.90
C LEU A 13 4.83 14.45 -0.82
N ALA A 14 3.78 14.42 -0.01
CA ALA A 14 3.61 13.38 1.01
C ALA A 14 3.64 11.98 0.39
N GLY A 15 4.50 11.11 0.93
CA GLY A 15 4.71 9.77 0.42
C GLY A 15 5.79 9.64 -0.68
N SER A 16 6.40 10.75 -1.09
CA SER A 16 7.53 10.74 -2.02
C SER A 16 8.82 10.29 -1.34
N VAL A 17 9.70 9.65 -2.10
CA VAL A 17 11.05 9.26 -1.66
C VAL A 17 12.07 10.20 -2.31
N ALA A 18 13.00 10.73 -1.51
CA ALA A 18 14.07 11.60 -1.97
C ALA A 18 15.44 10.95 -1.73
N GLY A 19 16.35 11.11 -2.68
CA GLY A 19 17.67 10.49 -2.67
C GLY A 19 18.63 11.17 -3.63
N LYS A 20 19.88 10.72 -3.66
CA LYS A 20 20.85 11.22 -4.63
C LYS A 20 20.45 10.76 -6.04
N PRO A 21 20.87 11.47 -7.10
CA PRO A 21 20.63 11.03 -8.47
C PRO A 21 21.13 9.59 -8.68
N GLY A 22 20.26 8.74 -9.22
CA GLY A 22 20.58 7.34 -9.52
C GLY A 22 20.58 6.38 -8.31
N THR A 23 20.27 6.84 -7.09
CA THR A 23 20.29 5.98 -5.89
C THR A 23 18.90 5.61 -5.37
N LEU A 24 17.84 6.05 -6.05
CA LEU A 24 16.47 5.81 -5.62
C LEU A 24 16.02 4.39 -6.00
N PRO A 25 15.13 3.78 -5.18
CA PRO A 25 14.44 2.55 -5.54
C PRO A 25 13.67 2.68 -6.85
N PRO A 26 13.33 1.56 -7.51
CA PRO A 26 12.52 1.57 -8.72
C PRO A 26 11.11 2.13 -8.46
N LEU A 27 10.52 2.70 -9.51
CA LEU A 27 9.11 3.11 -9.52
C LEU A 27 8.24 1.92 -9.95
N LEU A 28 7.32 1.51 -9.09
CA LEU A 28 6.48 0.33 -9.28
C LEU A 28 5.03 0.75 -9.55
N ASN A 29 4.47 0.27 -10.66
CA ASN A 29 3.03 0.42 -11.01
C ASN A 29 2.22 -0.82 -10.62
N GLU A 30 2.90 -1.94 -10.42
CA GLU A 30 2.33 -3.22 -10.01
C GLU A 30 3.19 -3.78 -8.88
N LEU A 31 2.57 -4.50 -7.95
CA LEU A 31 3.24 -5.14 -6.82
C LEU A 31 2.84 -6.61 -6.74
N THR A 32 3.81 -7.44 -6.45
CA THR A 32 3.59 -8.79 -5.93
C THR A 32 3.94 -8.78 -4.45
N LEU A 33 3.01 -9.18 -3.60
CA LEU A 33 3.16 -9.15 -2.16
C LEU A 33 3.01 -10.56 -1.57
N GLU A 34 3.93 -10.98 -0.70
CA GLU A 34 3.66 -12.07 0.24
C GLU A 34 2.74 -11.54 1.34
N ILE A 35 1.52 -12.06 1.44
CA ILE A 35 0.46 -11.55 2.32
C ILE A 35 0.44 -12.27 3.66
N HIS A 36 0.40 -11.48 4.74
CA HIS A 36 0.17 -11.92 6.12
C HIS A 36 -1.08 -11.23 6.69
N LEU A 37 -2.20 -11.94 6.70
CA LEU A 37 -3.45 -11.44 7.29
C LEU A 37 -3.44 -11.57 8.81
N LEU A 38 -4.04 -10.59 9.48
CA LEU A 38 -4.30 -10.66 10.92
C LEU A 38 -5.47 -11.61 11.21
N GLU A 39 -5.53 -12.17 12.41
CA GLU A 39 -6.65 -13.01 12.81
C GLU A 39 -7.97 -12.23 12.91
N ARG A 40 -7.87 -10.96 13.29
CA ARG A 40 -9.02 -10.07 13.54
C ARG A 40 -8.77 -8.68 12.94
N VAL A 41 -9.85 -8.06 12.50
CA VAL A 41 -9.84 -6.68 11.99
C VAL A 41 -9.51 -5.72 13.13
N VAL A 42 -8.49 -4.87 12.95
CA VAL A 42 -8.10 -3.90 13.98
C VAL A 42 -9.02 -2.67 13.94
N GLY A 43 -9.55 -2.30 15.10
CA GLY A 43 -10.32 -1.07 15.31
C GLY A 43 -11.83 -1.17 15.05
N SER A 44 -12.37 -2.35 14.74
CA SER A 44 -13.82 -2.57 14.76
C SER A 44 -14.34 -2.78 16.19
N GLU A 45 -15.53 -2.27 16.50
CA GLU A 45 -16.18 -2.48 17.81
C GLU A 45 -16.55 -3.95 18.05
N LYS A 46 -16.78 -4.69 16.96
CA LYS A 46 -17.01 -6.13 16.96
C LYS A 46 -15.75 -6.82 16.47
N GLU A 47 -15.38 -7.94 17.09
CA GLU A 47 -14.30 -8.79 16.60
C GLU A 47 -14.72 -9.47 15.30
N LEU A 48 -14.31 -8.87 14.17
CA LEU A 48 -14.55 -9.43 12.85
C LEU A 48 -13.33 -10.24 12.43
N LYS A 49 -13.54 -11.49 12.02
CA LYS A 49 -12.49 -12.30 11.38
C LYS A 49 -12.13 -11.69 10.03
N VAL A 50 -10.85 -11.69 9.70
CA VAL A 50 -10.37 -11.20 8.40
C VAL A 50 -10.66 -12.26 7.33
N GLU A 51 -11.46 -11.90 6.32
CA GLU A 51 -11.68 -12.76 5.16
C GLU A 51 -10.44 -12.77 4.23
N PRO A 52 -10.19 -13.86 3.48
CA PRO A 52 -9.20 -13.88 2.41
C PRO A 52 -9.40 -12.75 1.39
N ILE A 53 -8.32 -12.33 0.74
CA ILE A 53 -8.35 -11.30 -0.31
C ILE A 53 -9.04 -11.85 -1.57
N LYS A 54 -9.89 -11.05 -2.20
CA LYS A 54 -10.67 -11.45 -3.38
C LYS A 54 -10.15 -10.78 -4.65
N ARG A 55 -10.41 -11.43 -5.79
CA ARG A 55 -10.05 -10.89 -7.11
C ARG A 55 -10.84 -9.61 -7.40
N LYS A 56 -10.21 -8.62 -8.06
CA LYS A 56 -10.75 -7.28 -8.34
C LYS A 56 -11.11 -6.46 -7.09
N GLU A 57 -10.69 -6.90 -5.91
CA GLU A 57 -10.87 -6.13 -4.68
C GLU A 57 -9.97 -4.89 -4.67
N MET A 58 -10.49 -3.77 -4.16
CA MET A 58 -9.72 -2.55 -3.96
C MET A 58 -9.20 -2.49 -2.53
N LEU A 59 -7.88 -2.48 -2.38
CA LEU A 59 -7.19 -2.39 -1.10
C LEU A 59 -6.43 -1.08 -1.00
N MET A 60 -6.41 -0.48 0.19
CA MET A 60 -5.54 0.65 0.49
C MET A 60 -4.21 0.10 0.99
N LEU A 61 -3.13 0.51 0.31
CA LEU A 61 -1.77 0.09 0.61
C LEU A 61 -1.00 1.29 1.15
N ASN A 62 -0.30 1.10 2.27
CA ASN A 62 0.68 2.04 2.75
C ASN A 62 2.08 1.43 2.63
N VAL A 63 2.89 1.99 1.75
CA VAL A 63 4.28 1.57 1.47
C VAL A 63 5.19 2.67 2.03
N GLY A 64 5.81 2.42 3.18
CA GLY A 64 6.44 3.49 3.95
C GLY A 64 5.42 4.59 4.29
N THR A 65 5.68 5.82 3.84
CA THR A 65 4.74 6.96 3.96
C THR A 65 3.85 7.15 2.74
N GLY A 66 4.08 6.40 1.65
CA GLY A 66 3.29 6.44 0.42
C GLY A 66 1.97 5.71 0.57
N LYS A 67 0.87 6.36 0.18
CA LYS A 67 -0.48 5.78 0.22
C LYS A 67 -1.04 5.65 -1.18
N THR A 68 -1.45 4.44 -1.55
CA THR A 68 -2.03 4.15 -2.87
C THR A 68 -3.19 3.16 -2.75
N ILE A 69 -3.95 3.03 -3.82
CA ILE A 69 -5.00 2.01 -3.96
C ILE A 69 -4.45 0.93 -4.88
N GLY A 70 -4.44 -0.31 -4.41
CA GLY A 70 -4.16 -1.51 -5.20
C GLY A 70 -5.44 -2.21 -5.61
N ILE A 71 -5.56 -2.57 -6.88
CA ILE A 71 -6.62 -3.44 -7.39
C ILE A 71 -6.03 -4.83 -7.56
N VAL A 72 -6.61 -5.81 -6.85
CA VAL A 72 -6.14 -7.19 -6.85
C VAL A 72 -6.37 -7.83 -8.23
N LYS A 73 -5.30 -8.21 -8.92
CA LYS A 73 -5.35 -8.96 -10.17
C LYS A 73 -5.49 -10.46 -9.89
N ASN A 74 -4.61 -10.98 -9.05
CA ASN A 74 -4.56 -12.38 -8.66
C ASN A 74 -4.47 -12.49 -7.13
N PRO A 75 -5.50 -12.99 -6.44
CA PRO A 75 -5.47 -13.21 -5.00
C PRO A 75 -4.67 -14.46 -4.65
N GLY A 76 -4.17 -14.54 -3.41
CA GLY A 76 -3.44 -15.70 -2.90
C GLY A 76 -2.50 -15.30 -1.77
N LYS A 77 -1.62 -16.24 -1.38
CA LYS A 77 -0.50 -15.93 -0.47
C LYS A 77 0.48 -14.95 -1.14
N HIS A 78 0.73 -15.15 -2.43
CA HIS A 78 1.46 -14.22 -3.30
C HIS A 78 0.41 -13.47 -4.12
N CYS A 79 0.12 -12.24 -3.71
CA CYS A 79 -0.96 -11.44 -4.28
C CYS A 79 -0.40 -10.42 -5.26
N GLU A 80 -0.93 -10.40 -6.47
CA GLU A 80 -0.58 -9.41 -7.49
C GLU A 80 -1.60 -8.27 -7.50
N LEU A 81 -1.11 -7.03 -7.43
CA LEU A 81 -1.93 -5.82 -7.40
C LEU A 81 -1.45 -4.81 -8.44
N SER A 82 -2.39 -4.17 -9.13
CA SER A 82 -2.11 -2.97 -9.92
C SER A 82 -2.40 -1.73 -9.10
N LEU A 83 -1.48 -0.77 -9.11
CA LEU A 83 -1.56 0.43 -8.30
C LEU A 83 -2.19 1.58 -9.10
N LYS A 84 -3.08 2.32 -8.43
CA LYS A 84 -3.65 3.55 -9.01
C LYS A 84 -2.62 4.69 -9.06
N LEU A 85 -1.76 4.76 -8.05
CA LEU A 85 -0.60 5.65 -8.00
C LEU A 85 0.65 4.80 -7.80
N SER A 86 1.68 5.06 -8.60
CA SER A 86 2.97 4.38 -8.52
C SER A 86 3.64 4.63 -7.17
N VAL A 87 4.43 3.67 -6.71
CA VAL A 87 5.20 3.78 -5.45
C VAL A 87 6.68 3.55 -5.72
N CYS A 88 7.53 4.25 -4.99
CA CYS A 88 8.98 4.05 -5.01
C CYS A 88 9.35 3.16 -3.82
N ALA A 89 9.74 1.90 -4.07
CA ALA A 89 9.98 0.92 -3.03
C ALA A 89 10.95 -0.18 -3.50
N ASN A 90 11.60 -0.85 -2.57
CA ASN A 90 12.48 -2.00 -2.82
C ASN A 90 11.77 -3.33 -2.57
N LYS A 91 12.32 -4.39 -3.15
CA LYS A 91 12.02 -5.76 -2.74
C LYS A 91 12.36 -5.94 -1.25
N GLY A 92 11.47 -6.58 -0.51
CA GLY A 92 11.58 -6.79 0.94
C GLY A 92 10.91 -5.70 1.78
N ASP A 93 10.50 -4.57 1.17
CA ASP A 93 9.81 -3.52 1.92
C ASP A 93 8.42 -3.99 2.39
N ARG A 94 8.06 -3.57 3.60
CA ARG A 94 6.79 -3.93 4.23
C ARG A 94 5.68 -2.98 3.78
N VAL A 95 4.52 -3.55 3.50
CA VAL A 95 3.31 -2.83 3.07
C VAL A 95 2.19 -3.10 4.04
N ALA A 96 1.59 -2.06 4.62
CA ALA A 96 0.37 -2.23 5.42
C ALA A 96 -0.85 -2.31 4.51
N ILE A 97 -1.73 -3.27 4.77
CA ILE A 97 -2.88 -3.58 3.92
C ILE A 97 -4.17 -3.26 4.67
N SER A 98 -4.93 -2.32 4.12
CA SER A 98 -6.23 -1.92 4.65
C SER A 98 -7.36 -2.24 3.68
N ARG A 99 -8.46 -2.73 4.24
CA ARG A 99 -9.69 -3.04 3.51
C ARG A 99 -10.79 -2.07 3.89
N ARG A 100 -11.65 -1.72 2.94
CA ARG A 100 -12.83 -0.91 3.22
C ARG A 100 -13.91 -1.80 3.84
N ILE A 101 -14.27 -1.52 5.09
CA ILE A 101 -15.33 -2.22 5.82
C ILE A 101 -16.35 -1.16 6.24
N GLY A 102 -17.55 -1.22 5.65
CA GLY A 102 -18.53 -0.14 5.73
C GLY A 102 -17.98 1.17 5.16
N ALA A 103 -17.94 2.22 5.99
CA ALA A 103 -17.49 3.55 5.59
C ALA A 103 -16.00 3.83 5.86
N ARG A 104 -15.25 2.92 6.50
CA ARG A 104 -13.87 3.17 6.94
C ARG A 104 -12.88 2.14 6.38
N TRP A 105 -11.63 2.57 6.23
CA TRP A 105 -10.51 1.67 5.99
C TRP A 105 -10.07 1.06 7.31
N ARG A 106 -9.89 -0.26 7.32
CA ARG A 106 -9.47 -1.03 8.49
C ARG A 106 -8.25 -1.85 8.12
N LEU A 107 -7.27 -1.89 9.01
CA LEU A 107 -6.08 -2.71 8.84
C LEU A 107 -6.48 -4.18 8.94
N ILE A 108 -6.09 -4.97 7.94
CA ILE A 108 -6.39 -6.40 7.85
C ILE A 108 -5.13 -7.27 7.83
N GLY A 109 -3.96 -6.68 7.62
CA GLY A 109 -2.73 -7.42 7.42
C GLY A 109 -1.57 -6.54 7.00
N TYR A 110 -0.46 -7.19 6.72
CA TYR A 110 0.67 -6.60 6.03
C TYR A 110 1.13 -7.53 4.90
N GLY A 111 1.95 -7.02 4.01
CA GLY A 111 2.66 -7.82 3.04
C GLY A 111 4.11 -7.39 2.89
N ILE A 112 4.89 -8.22 2.20
CA ILE A 112 6.29 -7.98 1.88
C ILE A 112 6.42 -7.95 0.35
N ILE A 113 7.06 -6.93 -0.21
CA ILE A 113 7.27 -6.80 -1.66
C ILE A 113 8.25 -7.88 -2.14
N GLU A 114 7.86 -8.62 -3.17
CA GLU A 114 8.66 -9.64 -3.85
C GLU A 114 9.31 -9.14 -5.14
#